data_AF-A0AAN6RK22-F1
#
_entry.id   AF-A0AAN6RK22-F1
#
_cell.length_a   1.000
_cell.length_b   1.000
_cell.length_c   1.000
_cell.angle_alpha   90.00
_cell.angle_beta   90.00
_cell.angle_gamma   90.00
#
_symmetry.space_group_name_H-M   'P 1'
#
loop_
_entity.id
_entity.type
_entity.pdbx_description
1 polymer ?
#
loop_
_entity_poly.entity_id
_entity_poly.type
_entity_poly.pdbx_seq_one_letter_code
_entity_poly.pdbx_strand_id
1 'polypeptide(L)'
;MDQLTSRNPSTTSPHKILNVGLIGCGDVAQIIHIPTLLHMRAWYRITYLYDVSPSALSHCSARIPYAHQTTRDARELCASENVDIVFVINADEFHAGHAICALEHDKFAFVEKPVALTRRDVLAIGEAERKKCVLFKYPGFTVSYESGIDNVPRFDAHIEVYSASKTVKVQYDTPFIKGLPVTIHIAENADGVYKETTVRKSYEDPYTLEMKELWGLVAEGKPVKTTVQDALQDLDIFTMAMQHYYGSK
;
A
#
# COMPACT_ATOMS: atom_id res chain seq x y z
N MET A 1 -24.67 -3.91 -50.08
CA MET A 1 -24.96 -2.57 -49.54
C MET A 1 -26.03 -2.77 -48.48
N ASP A 2 -25.64 -3.29 -47.32
CA ASP A 2 -26.52 -3.47 -46.16
C ASP A 2 -25.72 -3.07 -44.93
N GLN A 3 -26.31 -2.17 -44.15
CA GLN A 3 -25.64 -1.38 -43.12
C GLN A 3 -25.32 -2.24 -41.89
N LEU A 4 -24.03 -2.35 -41.58
CA LEU A 4 -23.52 -2.83 -40.30
C LEU A 4 -23.88 -1.78 -39.23
N THR A 5 -25.00 -1.96 -38.54
CA THR A 5 -25.38 -1.12 -37.41
C THR A 5 -24.45 -1.37 -36.23
N SER A 6 -23.84 -0.29 -35.75
CA SER A 6 -22.92 -0.22 -34.63
C SER A 6 -23.59 -0.74 -33.35
N ARG A 7 -23.03 -1.80 -32.75
CA ARG A 7 -23.26 -2.07 -31.33
C ARG A 7 -22.42 -1.07 -30.53
N ASN A 8 -23.08 -0.03 -30.04
CA ASN A 8 -22.55 0.83 -28.98
C ASN A 8 -22.22 -0.05 -27.77
N PRO A 9 -21.00 -0.02 -27.20
CA PRO A 9 -20.76 -0.63 -25.91
C PRO A 9 -21.59 0.15 -24.89
N SER A 10 -22.47 -0.58 -24.21
CA SER A 10 -23.32 -0.11 -23.12
C SER A 10 -22.55 0.78 -22.15
N THR A 11 -23.04 1.99 -21.95
CA THR A 11 -22.70 2.89 -20.85
C THR A 11 -22.85 2.16 -19.53
N THR A 12 -21.74 1.76 -18.92
CA THR A 12 -21.70 1.29 -17.53
C THR A 12 -22.17 2.43 -16.63
N SER A 13 -23.08 2.13 -15.69
CA SER A 13 -23.43 3.05 -14.61
C SER A 13 -22.15 3.59 -13.97
N PRO A 14 -22.00 4.91 -13.75
CA PRO A 14 -20.79 5.43 -13.16
C PRO A 14 -20.63 4.81 -11.76
N HIS A 15 -19.48 4.19 -11.52
CA HIS A 15 -19.10 3.71 -10.20
C HIS A 15 -19.36 4.81 -9.16
N LYS A 16 -19.85 4.45 -7.96
CA LYS A 16 -19.93 5.40 -6.83
C LYS A 16 -18.53 5.99 -6.63
N ILE A 17 -18.37 7.29 -6.82
CA ILE A 17 -17.09 7.96 -6.58
C ILE A 17 -16.96 8.19 -5.08
N LEU A 18 -15.89 7.69 -4.48
CA LEU A 18 -15.60 7.85 -3.06
C LEU A 18 -14.74 9.09 -2.86
N ASN A 19 -15.17 9.97 -1.97
CA ASN A 19 -14.45 11.18 -1.60
C ASN A 19 -13.40 10.86 -0.53
N VAL A 20 -12.17 11.25 -0.81
CA VAL A 20 -11.00 10.89 -0.03
C VAL A 20 -10.41 12.13 0.64
N GLY A 21 -10.23 12.05 1.96
CA GLY A 21 -9.39 12.96 2.72
C GLY A 21 -8.01 12.34 2.95
N LEU A 22 -6.94 13.07 2.63
CA LEU A 22 -5.56 12.62 2.90
C LEU A 22 -5.01 13.31 4.14
N ILE A 23 -4.68 12.54 5.17
CA ILE A 23 -3.91 12.99 6.33
C ILE A 23 -2.44 12.62 6.07
N GLY A 24 -1.64 13.61 5.71
CA GLY A 24 -0.24 13.46 5.33
C GLY A 24 0.00 13.82 3.86
N CYS A 25 0.96 14.71 3.63
CA CYS A 25 1.41 15.19 2.32
C CYS A 25 2.90 14.88 2.09
N GLY A 26 3.43 13.83 2.72
CA GLY A 26 4.82 13.37 2.55
C GLY A 26 5.05 12.58 1.25
N ASP A 27 6.22 11.93 1.15
CA ASP A 27 6.67 11.27 -0.08
C ASP A 27 5.71 10.17 -0.56
N VAL A 28 5.15 9.37 0.34
CA VAL A 28 4.17 8.33 -0.01
C VAL A 28 2.91 8.96 -0.62
N ALA A 29 2.42 10.05 -0.04
CA ALA A 29 1.28 10.78 -0.60
C ALA A 29 1.58 11.31 -2.01
N GLN A 30 2.74 11.95 -2.17
CA GLN A 30 3.14 12.60 -3.41
C GLN A 30 3.45 11.60 -4.53
N ILE A 31 4.20 10.55 -4.23
CA ILE A 31 4.75 9.66 -5.25
C ILE A 31 3.76 8.53 -5.57
N ILE A 32 2.99 8.08 -4.58
CA ILE A 32 2.12 6.91 -4.72
C ILE A 32 0.64 7.30 -4.72
N HIS A 33 0.11 7.81 -3.60
CA HIS A 33 -1.35 7.91 -3.42
C HIS A 33 -2.01 8.95 -4.32
N ILE A 34 -1.49 10.19 -4.37
CA ILE A 34 -2.07 11.24 -5.21
C ILE A 34 -2.09 10.81 -6.69
N PRO A 35 -0.97 10.34 -7.30
CA PRO A 35 -1.00 9.84 -8.68
C PRO A 35 -1.96 8.67 -8.90
N THR A 36 -2.02 7.73 -7.96
CA THR A 36 -2.91 6.56 -8.06
C THR A 36 -4.38 6.97 -8.03
N LEU A 37 -4.78 7.81 -7.08
CA LEU A 37 -6.15 8.30 -6.97
C LEU A 37 -6.57 9.17 -8.17
N LEU A 38 -5.64 9.97 -8.72
CA LEU A 38 -5.88 10.73 -9.95
C LEU A 38 -6.02 9.85 -11.19
N HIS A 39 -5.24 8.76 -11.28
CA HIS A 39 -5.39 7.74 -12.32
C HIS A 39 -6.76 7.04 -12.19
N MET A 40 -7.18 6.75 -10.95
CA MET A 40 -8.43 6.10 -10.61
C MET A 40 -9.60 7.07 -10.39
N ARG A 41 -9.61 8.22 -11.07
CA ARG A 41 -10.63 9.29 -10.91
C ARG A 41 -12.09 8.87 -11.18
N ALA A 42 -12.30 7.72 -11.81
CA ALA A 42 -13.64 7.15 -12.00
C ALA A 42 -14.17 6.45 -10.73
N TRP A 43 -13.31 6.24 -9.73
CA TRP A 43 -13.58 5.52 -8.47
C TRP A 43 -13.36 6.42 -7.26
N TYR A 44 -12.41 7.35 -7.34
CA TYR A 44 -11.97 8.19 -6.22
C TYR A 44 -11.88 9.67 -6.58
N ARG A 45 -12.05 10.53 -5.58
CA ARG A 45 -11.84 11.98 -5.67
C ARG A 45 -11.20 12.51 -4.39
N ILE A 46 -10.10 13.24 -4.49
CA ILE A 46 -9.43 13.84 -3.33
C ILE A 46 -10.13 15.15 -2.98
N THR A 47 -10.88 15.18 -1.88
CA THR A 47 -11.67 16.37 -1.50
C THR A 47 -11.03 17.21 -0.41
N TYR A 48 -10.11 16.61 0.35
CA TYR A 48 -9.48 17.28 1.49
C TYR A 48 -8.04 16.83 1.69
N LEU A 49 -7.13 17.77 1.96
CA LEU A 49 -5.76 17.49 2.38
C LEU A 49 -5.50 18.03 3.78
N TYR A 50 -4.73 17.27 4.55
CA TYR A 50 -4.13 17.69 5.80
C TYR A 50 -2.63 17.44 5.79
N ASP A 51 -1.87 18.41 6.30
CA ASP A 51 -0.51 18.22 6.76
C ASP A 51 -0.15 19.33 7.77
N VAL A 52 0.74 19.04 8.71
CA VAL A 52 1.25 20.06 9.65
C VAL A 52 2.08 21.12 8.92
N SER A 53 2.71 20.76 7.80
CA SER A 53 3.56 21.59 6.97
C SER A 53 2.77 22.33 5.87
N PRO A 54 2.74 23.68 5.90
CA PRO A 54 2.08 24.45 4.85
C PRO A 54 2.70 24.26 3.46
N SER A 55 4.02 24.05 3.39
CA SER A 55 4.71 23.84 2.11
C SER A 55 4.34 22.49 1.51
N ALA A 56 4.23 21.43 2.33
CA ALA A 56 3.79 20.12 1.87
C ALA A 56 2.35 20.15 1.35
N LEU A 57 1.44 20.81 2.08
CA LEU A 57 0.07 21.06 1.63
C LEU A 57 0.03 21.78 0.27
N SER A 58 0.77 22.88 0.15
CA SER A 58 0.82 23.65 -1.11
C SER A 58 1.36 22.81 -2.26
N HIS A 59 2.37 21.97 -2.01
CA HIS A 59 2.97 21.12 -3.02
C HIS A 59 1.99 20.03 -3.51
N CYS A 60 1.36 19.31 -2.59
CA CYS A 60 0.35 18.30 -2.93
C CYS A 60 -0.89 18.91 -3.60
N SER A 61 -1.38 20.05 -3.07
CA SER A 61 -2.54 20.76 -3.59
C SER A 61 -2.35 21.15 -5.06
N ALA A 62 -1.15 21.65 -5.42
CA ALA A 62 -0.83 22.05 -6.80
C ALA A 62 -0.92 20.91 -7.83
N ARG A 63 -0.92 19.65 -7.39
CA ARG A 63 -1.00 18.46 -8.26
C ARG A 63 -2.43 17.97 -8.46
N ILE A 64 -3.39 18.48 -7.69
CA ILE A 64 -4.80 18.10 -7.79
C ILE A 64 -5.50 19.11 -8.71
N PRO A 65 -6.00 18.69 -9.89
CA PRO A 65 -6.47 19.60 -10.94
C PRO A 65 -7.90 20.12 -10.71
N TYR A 66 -8.44 20.00 -9.50
CA TYR A 66 -9.81 20.36 -9.16
C TYR A 66 -9.91 20.89 -7.73
N ALA A 67 -11.02 21.56 -7.42
CA ALA A 67 -11.26 22.14 -6.11
C ALA A 67 -11.24 21.08 -5.00
N HIS A 68 -10.52 21.39 -3.94
CA HIS A 68 -10.37 20.60 -2.73
C HIS A 68 -10.07 21.56 -1.57
N GLN A 69 -10.29 21.09 -0.35
CA GLN A 69 -9.96 21.87 0.84
C GLN A 69 -8.57 21.47 1.36
N THR A 70 -7.95 22.35 2.14
CA THR A 70 -6.73 22.06 2.88
C THR A 70 -6.91 22.49 4.33
N THR A 71 -6.33 21.75 5.26
CA THR A 71 -6.37 22.09 6.69
C THR A 71 -5.08 21.65 7.38
N ARG A 72 -4.84 22.23 8.55
CA ARG A 72 -3.78 21.82 9.49
C ARG A 72 -4.37 21.28 10.78
N ASP A 73 -5.67 20.99 10.81
CA ASP A 73 -6.37 20.26 11.86
C ASP A 73 -7.03 19.02 11.26
N ALA A 74 -6.56 17.84 11.68
CA ALA A 74 -7.08 16.57 11.19
C ALA A 74 -8.57 16.39 11.54
N ARG A 75 -9.05 16.99 12.63
CA ARG A 75 -10.45 16.87 13.05
C ARG A 75 -11.40 17.57 12.08
N GLU A 76 -11.01 18.72 11.52
CA GLU A 76 -11.79 19.40 10.48
C GLU A 76 -11.96 18.50 9.25
N LEU A 77 -10.89 17.78 8.86
CA LEU A 77 -10.94 16.82 7.78
C LEU A 77 -11.87 15.64 8.09
N CYS A 78 -11.71 15.04 9.27
CA CYS A 78 -12.54 13.90 9.70
C CYS A 78 -14.02 14.27 9.87
N ALA A 79 -14.34 15.48 10.32
CA ALA A 79 -15.71 15.95 10.50
C ALA A 79 -16.41 16.36 9.19
N SER A 80 -15.68 16.46 8.07
CA SER A 80 -16.22 16.93 6.80
C SER A 80 -17.23 15.95 6.20
N GLU A 81 -18.41 16.43 5.83
CA GLU A 81 -19.41 15.66 5.06
C GLU A 81 -18.91 15.32 3.65
N ASN A 82 -17.91 16.04 3.14
CA ASN A 82 -17.32 15.81 1.82
C ASN A 82 -16.21 14.74 1.83
N VAL A 83 -16.07 13.97 2.91
CA VAL A 83 -15.08 12.89 3.04
C VAL A 83 -15.80 11.60 3.41
N ASP A 84 -15.63 10.56 2.60
CA ASP A 84 -16.13 9.20 2.85
C ASP A 84 -15.05 8.33 3.51
N ILE A 85 -13.80 8.48 3.04
CA ILE A 85 -12.65 7.70 3.48
C ILE A 85 -11.50 8.65 3.85
N VAL A 86 -10.86 8.38 4.98
CA VAL A 86 -9.62 9.05 5.41
C VAL A 86 -8.44 8.12 5.17
N PHE A 87 -7.47 8.60 4.40
CA PHE A 87 -6.18 7.95 4.22
C PHE A 87 -5.20 8.55 5.21
N VAL A 88 -4.73 7.75 6.16
CA VAL A 88 -3.75 8.13 7.17
C VAL A 88 -2.38 7.68 6.67
N ILE A 89 -1.63 8.65 6.14
CA ILE A 89 -0.38 8.44 5.39
C ILE A 89 0.70 9.45 5.81
N ASN A 90 0.60 9.95 7.04
CA ASN A 90 1.57 10.85 7.64
C ASN A 90 2.64 10.05 8.40
N ALA A 91 3.43 10.69 9.27
CA ALA A 91 4.44 9.96 10.04
C ALA A 91 3.79 8.89 10.95
N ASP A 92 4.38 7.70 10.96
CA ASP A 92 3.83 6.46 11.53
C ASP A 92 3.40 6.59 13.01
N GLU A 93 4.11 7.40 13.80
CA GLU A 93 3.82 7.66 15.22
C GLU A 93 2.44 8.32 15.47
N PHE A 94 1.87 8.94 14.45
CA PHE A 94 0.56 9.61 14.52
C PHE A 94 -0.56 8.80 13.86
N HIS A 95 -0.27 7.65 13.25
CA HIS A 95 -1.26 6.85 12.54
C HIS A 95 -2.45 6.48 13.41
N ALA A 96 -2.19 5.94 14.61
CA ALA A 96 -3.25 5.50 15.51
C ALA A 96 -4.21 6.64 15.90
N GLY A 97 -3.67 7.81 16.26
CA GLY A 97 -4.48 8.96 16.66
C GLY A 97 -5.38 9.47 15.53
N HIS A 98 -4.85 9.59 14.32
CA HIS A 98 -5.61 10.03 13.16
C HIS A 98 -6.62 8.97 12.68
N ALA A 99 -6.26 7.69 12.73
CA ALA A 99 -7.19 6.61 12.39
C ALA A 99 -8.37 6.55 13.36
N ILE A 100 -8.11 6.66 14.67
CA ILE A 100 -9.17 6.75 15.69
C ILE A 100 -10.05 7.98 15.42
N CYS A 101 -9.45 9.14 15.17
CA CYS A 101 -10.21 10.36 14.87
C CYS A 101 -11.13 10.18 13.66
N ALA A 102 -10.68 9.53 12.59
CA ALA A 102 -11.51 9.23 11.43
C ALA A 102 -12.70 8.32 11.79
N LEU A 103 -12.43 7.23 12.51
CA LEU A 103 -13.45 6.27 12.94
C LEU A 103 -14.49 6.89 13.89
N GLU A 104 -14.06 7.78 14.79
CA GLU A 104 -14.95 8.55 15.70
C GLU A 104 -15.93 9.48 14.96
N HIS A 105 -15.64 9.85 13.70
CA HIS A 105 -16.52 10.64 12.84
C HIS A 105 -17.21 9.78 11.76
N ASP A 106 -17.35 8.48 12.01
CA ASP A 106 -18.01 7.52 11.13
C ASP A 106 -17.42 7.45 9.72
N LYS A 107 -16.10 7.67 9.59
CA LYS A 107 -15.37 7.55 8.32
C LYS A 107 -14.71 6.19 8.21
N PHE A 108 -14.53 5.71 6.97
CA PHE A 108 -13.62 4.61 6.72
C PHE A 108 -12.18 5.11 6.89
N ALA A 109 -11.33 4.33 7.54
CA ALA A 109 -9.90 4.63 7.69
C ALA A 109 -9.07 3.64 6.87
N PHE A 110 -8.28 4.16 5.94
CA PHE A 110 -7.17 3.45 5.31
C PHE A 110 -5.89 3.94 5.98
N VAL A 111 -5.08 3.04 6.53
CA VAL A 111 -3.85 3.42 7.24
C VAL A 111 -2.67 2.82 6.48
N GLU A 112 -1.73 3.68 6.08
CA GLU A 112 -0.49 3.20 5.49
C GLU A 112 0.29 2.35 6.48
N LYS A 113 1.01 1.37 5.94
CA LYS A 113 1.83 0.49 6.76
C LYS A 113 3.14 1.21 7.14
N PRO A 114 3.65 1.04 8.37
CA PRO A 114 3.07 0.25 9.46
C PRO A 114 1.88 0.97 10.13
N VAL A 115 0.85 0.21 10.50
CA VAL A 115 -0.38 0.77 11.12
C VAL A 115 -0.09 1.52 12.42
N ALA A 116 0.96 1.14 13.15
CA ALA A 116 1.51 1.89 14.27
C ALA A 116 2.98 1.51 14.50
N LEU A 117 3.75 2.40 15.11
CA LEU A 117 5.09 2.11 15.66
C LEU A 117 5.07 2.22 17.18
N THR A 118 5.87 1.40 17.89
CA THR A 118 6.27 1.77 19.24
C THR A 118 7.47 2.72 19.18
N ARG A 119 7.58 3.67 20.12
CA ARG A 119 8.71 4.61 20.20
C ARG A 119 10.08 3.93 20.28
N ARG A 120 10.12 2.69 20.80
CA ARG A 120 11.32 1.86 20.86
C ARG A 120 11.77 1.38 19.47
N ASP A 121 10.82 1.17 18.56
CA ASP A 121 11.08 0.68 17.20
C ASP A 121 11.69 1.78 16.33
N VAL A 122 11.23 3.04 16.45
CA VAL A 122 11.79 4.20 15.73
C VAL A 122 13.28 4.39 16.04
N LEU A 123 13.65 4.34 17.33
CA LEU A 123 15.05 4.52 17.76
C LEU A 123 15.95 3.36 17.28
N ALA A 124 15.41 2.14 17.29
CA ALA A 124 16.15 0.97 16.84
C ALA A 124 16.20 0.84 15.30
N ILE A 125 15.27 1.45 14.55
CA ILE A 125 15.30 1.60 13.09
C ILE A 125 16.34 2.65 12.68
N GLY A 126 16.44 3.77 13.40
CA GLY A 126 17.43 4.82 13.14
C GLY A 126 18.89 4.35 13.29
N GLU A 127 19.18 3.44 14.24
CA GLU A 127 20.52 2.84 14.38
C GLU A 127 20.81 1.71 13.36
N ALA A 128 19.83 1.36 12.52
CA ALA A 128 19.75 0.12 11.76
C ALA A 128 19.77 0.26 10.24
N GLU A 129 20.18 1.41 9.69
CA GLU A 129 20.27 1.70 8.23
C GLU A 129 21.15 0.74 7.39
N ARG A 130 21.55 -0.44 7.90
CA ARG A 130 22.27 -1.49 7.15
C ARG A 130 21.40 -2.72 6.92
N LYS A 131 21.67 -3.43 5.81
CA LYS A 131 21.01 -4.70 5.43
C LYS A 131 20.88 -5.65 6.63
N LYS A 132 19.66 -6.11 6.90
CA LYS A 132 19.30 -7.08 7.95
C LYS A 132 18.86 -8.40 7.33
N CYS A 133 19.13 -9.49 8.04
CA CYS A 133 18.73 -10.84 7.70
C CYS A 133 18.27 -11.57 8.97
N VAL A 134 17.00 -12.00 9.04
CA VAL A 134 16.43 -12.79 10.14
C VAL A 134 16.10 -14.19 9.62
N LEU A 135 16.42 -15.22 10.39
CA LEU A 135 15.97 -16.59 10.12
C LEU A 135 14.85 -16.99 11.07
N PHE A 136 13.68 -17.30 10.50
CA PHE A 136 12.56 -17.87 11.23
C PHE A 136 12.50 -19.38 10.99
N LYS A 137 12.52 -20.17 12.08
CA LYS A 137 12.41 -21.63 11.99
C LYS A 137 10.96 -22.07 12.19
N TYR A 138 10.41 -22.75 11.19
CA TYR A 138 9.09 -23.36 11.26
C TYR A 138 9.21 -24.90 11.23
N PRO A 139 8.17 -25.64 11.64
CA PRO A 139 8.10 -27.08 11.37
C PRO A 139 8.16 -27.34 9.86
N GLY A 140 9.23 -28.01 9.40
CA GLY A 140 9.39 -28.43 8.01
C GLY A 140 10.10 -27.45 7.06
N PHE A 141 10.27 -26.17 7.43
CA PHE A 141 10.99 -25.20 6.59
C PHE A 141 11.63 -24.07 7.41
N THR A 142 12.44 -23.24 6.74
CA THR A 142 13.07 -22.07 7.33
C THR A 142 12.79 -20.89 6.41
N VAL A 143 12.47 -19.73 6.98
CA VAL A 143 12.28 -18.48 6.23
C VAL A 143 13.46 -17.56 6.50
N SER A 144 14.08 -17.04 5.45
CA SER A 144 14.99 -15.90 5.52
C SER A 144 14.22 -14.64 5.19
N TYR A 145 14.26 -13.66 6.08
CA TYR A 145 13.74 -12.32 5.84
C TYR A 145 14.91 -11.37 5.68
N GLU A 146 15.05 -10.77 4.50
CA GLU A 146 16.07 -9.79 4.20
C GLU A 146 15.43 -8.43 3.90
N SER A 147 15.98 -7.37 4.50
CA SER A 147 15.54 -6.01 4.27
C SER A 147 16.73 -5.05 4.41
N GLY A 148 16.75 -4.00 3.60
CA GLY A 148 17.81 -3.01 3.63
C GLY A 148 17.65 -1.96 2.54
N ILE A 149 18.32 -0.83 2.74
CA ILE A 149 18.42 0.24 1.76
C ILE A 149 19.92 0.41 1.47
N ASP A 150 20.27 0.54 0.19
CA ASP A 150 21.61 0.89 -0.26
C ASP A 150 21.53 2.03 -1.29
N ASN A 151 22.67 2.57 -1.69
CA ASN A 151 22.72 3.69 -2.65
C ASN A 151 22.62 3.23 -4.12
N VAL A 152 22.28 1.97 -4.38
CA VAL A 152 22.04 1.49 -5.75
C VAL A 152 20.56 1.76 -6.06
N PRO A 153 20.23 2.48 -7.15
CA PRO A 153 18.85 2.81 -7.50
C PRO A 153 18.14 1.58 -8.09
N ARG A 154 17.77 0.65 -7.22
CA ARG A 154 17.05 -0.59 -7.56
C ARG A 154 15.91 -0.83 -6.58
N PHE A 155 14.91 -1.55 -7.04
CA PHE A 155 13.83 -2.06 -6.19
C PHE A 155 13.88 -3.58 -6.21
N ASP A 156 14.32 -4.19 -5.11
CA ASP A 156 14.39 -5.64 -4.96
C ASP A 156 13.43 -6.08 -3.87
N ALA A 157 12.18 -6.31 -4.28
CA ALA A 157 11.12 -6.80 -3.40
C ALA A 157 10.56 -8.08 -4.00
N HIS A 158 10.70 -9.20 -3.29
CA HIS A 158 10.18 -10.48 -3.75
C HIS A 158 9.91 -11.44 -2.58
N ILE A 159 9.09 -12.45 -2.86
CA ILE A 159 8.94 -13.64 -2.01
C ILE A 159 9.38 -14.82 -2.87
N GLU A 160 10.31 -15.64 -2.37
CA GLU A 160 10.81 -16.80 -3.09
C GLU A 160 10.72 -18.06 -2.25
N VAL A 161 10.16 -19.11 -2.85
CA VAL A 161 9.97 -20.42 -2.22
C VAL A 161 10.78 -21.45 -2.98
N TYR A 162 11.61 -22.16 -2.25
CA TYR A 162 12.48 -23.21 -2.76
C TYR A 162 11.93 -24.59 -2.35
N SER A 163 11.90 -25.52 -3.30
CA SER A 163 11.58 -26.94 -3.06
C SER A 163 12.63 -27.83 -3.73
N ALA A 164 12.49 -29.15 -3.59
CA ALA A 164 13.47 -30.11 -4.11
C ALA A 164 13.67 -30.03 -5.65
N SER A 165 12.63 -29.64 -6.40
CA SER A 165 12.66 -29.62 -7.88
C SER A 165 12.12 -28.34 -8.50
N LYS A 166 11.70 -27.37 -7.68
CA LYS A 166 11.03 -26.14 -8.15
C LYS A 166 11.33 -24.95 -7.26
N THR A 167 11.56 -23.81 -7.88
CA THR A 167 11.63 -22.49 -7.25
C THR A 167 10.52 -21.62 -7.80
N VAL A 168 9.80 -20.94 -6.91
CA VAL A 168 8.74 -19.99 -7.27
C VAL A 168 9.06 -18.64 -6.64
N LYS A 169 9.28 -17.62 -7.48
CA LYS A 169 9.57 -16.25 -7.08
C LYS A 169 8.43 -15.33 -7.49
N VAL A 170 7.76 -14.72 -6.52
CA VAL A 170 6.84 -13.61 -6.73
C VAL A 170 7.66 -12.32 -6.64
N GLN A 171 7.83 -11.64 -7.77
CA GLN A 171 8.61 -10.41 -7.88
C GLN A 171 7.66 -9.20 -7.93
N TYR A 172 7.93 -8.23 -7.07
CA TYR A 172 7.30 -6.92 -7.10
C TYR A 172 8.24 -5.94 -7.78
N ASP A 173 7.69 -5.16 -8.71
CA ASP A 173 8.42 -4.10 -9.39
C ASP A 173 8.32 -2.79 -8.60
N THR A 174 9.09 -1.79 -9.02
CA THR A 174 9.11 -0.48 -8.41
C THR A 174 7.72 0.15 -8.43
N PRO A 175 7.21 0.63 -7.28
CA PRO A 175 5.93 1.31 -7.22
C PRO A 175 5.98 2.71 -7.84
N PHE A 176 7.18 3.20 -8.17
CA PHE A 176 7.42 4.52 -8.74
C PHE A 176 7.09 4.60 -10.23
N ILE A 177 6.86 3.46 -10.90
CA ILE A 177 6.44 3.41 -12.31
C ILE A 177 5.07 2.72 -12.36
N LYS A 178 4.08 3.43 -12.91
CA LYS A 178 2.70 2.94 -12.97
C LYS A 178 2.51 1.84 -14.00
N GLY A 179 1.64 0.88 -13.68
CA GLY A 179 1.31 -0.25 -14.56
C GLY A 179 2.34 -1.37 -14.61
N LEU A 180 3.42 -1.31 -13.80
CA LEU A 180 4.31 -2.45 -13.65
C LEU A 180 3.66 -3.52 -12.78
N PRO A 181 3.41 -4.74 -13.33
CA PRO A 181 2.66 -5.75 -12.62
C PRO A 181 3.56 -6.63 -11.75
N VAL A 182 2.94 -7.33 -10.81
CA VAL A 182 3.59 -8.45 -10.11
C VAL A 182 3.83 -9.60 -11.10
N THR A 183 5.06 -10.09 -11.17
CA THR A 183 5.43 -11.25 -11.99
C THR A 183 5.75 -12.45 -11.11
N ILE A 184 5.39 -13.65 -11.59
CA ILE A 184 5.76 -14.91 -10.95
C ILE A 184 6.76 -15.60 -11.86
N HIS A 185 7.97 -15.85 -11.36
CA HIS A 185 9.00 -16.60 -12.04
C HIS A 185 9.05 -18.01 -11.45
N ILE A 186 8.95 -19.02 -12.29
CA ILE A 186 8.96 -20.43 -11.90
C ILE A 186 10.15 -21.06 -12.61
N ALA A 187 11.10 -21.57 -11.85
CA ALA A 187 12.18 -22.40 -12.34
C ALA A 187 11.95 -23.83 -11.85
N GLU A 188 11.94 -24.81 -12.75
CA GLU A 188 11.68 -26.22 -12.41
C GLU A 188 12.60 -27.18 -13.16
N ASN A 189 12.93 -28.28 -12.51
CA ASN A 189 13.51 -29.46 -13.16
C ASN A 189 12.36 -30.34 -13.66
N ALA A 190 12.06 -30.28 -14.96
CA ALA A 190 11.08 -31.12 -15.63
C ALA A 190 11.80 -32.31 -16.26
N ASP A 191 11.84 -33.43 -15.54
CA ASP A 191 12.42 -34.71 -16.00
C ASP A 191 13.88 -34.62 -16.48
N GLY A 192 14.71 -33.89 -15.74
CA GLY A 192 16.13 -33.67 -16.03
C GLY A 192 16.40 -32.42 -16.87
N VAL A 193 15.37 -31.70 -17.30
CA VAL A 193 15.49 -30.48 -18.11
C VAL A 193 15.15 -29.24 -17.28
N TYR A 194 16.01 -28.22 -17.33
CA TYR A 194 15.71 -26.92 -16.75
C TYR A 194 14.64 -26.21 -17.58
N LYS A 195 13.54 -25.84 -16.94
CA LYS A 195 12.46 -25.06 -17.53
C LYS A 195 12.19 -23.83 -16.67
N GLU A 196 12.09 -22.69 -17.34
CA GLU A 196 11.69 -21.43 -16.72
C GLU A 196 10.35 -20.95 -17.29
N THR A 197 9.51 -20.35 -16.45
CA THR A 197 8.22 -19.80 -16.84
C THR A 197 7.97 -18.50 -16.10
N THR A 198 7.67 -17.44 -16.83
CA THR A 198 7.25 -16.15 -16.26
C THR A 198 5.76 -15.97 -16.47
N VAL A 199 5.01 -15.83 -15.38
CA VAL A 199 3.57 -15.60 -15.38
C VAL A 199 3.29 -14.16 -14.99
N ARG A 200 2.46 -13.50 -15.80
CA ARG A 200 1.92 -12.17 -15.52
C ARG A 200 0.39 -12.27 -15.54
N LYS A 201 -0.23 -12.14 -14.37
CA LYS A 201 -1.70 -12.26 -14.24
C LYS A 201 -2.44 -10.94 -14.45
N SER A 202 -1.82 -9.83 -14.08
CA SER A 202 -2.39 -8.48 -14.22
C SER A 202 -1.42 -7.61 -15.01
N TYR A 203 -1.96 -6.53 -15.57
CA TYR A 203 -1.18 -5.41 -16.14
C TYR A 203 -1.34 -4.15 -15.28
N GLU A 204 -1.85 -4.31 -14.05
CA GLU A 204 -2.05 -3.25 -13.08
C GLU A 204 -1.03 -3.38 -11.94
N ASP A 205 -0.56 -2.25 -11.43
CA ASP A 205 0.35 -2.22 -10.30
C ASP A 205 -0.38 -2.55 -8.98
N PRO A 206 0.35 -3.03 -7.96
CA PRO A 206 -0.23 -3.43 -6.67
C PRO A 206 -1.12 -2.38 -6.00
N TYR A 207 -0.73 -1.10 -6.03
CA TYR A 207 -1.52 -0.03 -5.42
C TYR A 207 -2.86 0.17 -6.14
N THR A 208 -2.89 0.07 -7.47
CA THR A 208 -4.15 0.13 -8.22
C THR A 208 -5.07 -1.03 -7.82
N LEU A 209 -4.54 -2.24 -7.65
CA LEU A 209 -5.31 -3.40 -7.20
C LEU A 209 -5.82 -3.24 -5.76
N GLU A 210 -4.99 -2.74 -4.85
CA GLU A 210 -5.38 -2.45 -3.47
C GLU A 210 -6.51 -1.42 -3.40
N MET A 211 -6.41 -0.35 -4.19
CA MET A 211 -7.47 0.66 -4.28
C MET A 211 -8.77 0.10 -4.86
N LYS A 212 -8.74 -0.92 -5.73
CA LYS A 212 -9.96 -1.60 -6.18
C LYS A 212 -10.60 -2.44 -5.08
N GLU A 213 -9.79 -3.13 -4.27
CA GLU A 213 -10.29 -3.89 -3.11
C GLU A 213 -10.88 -2.96 -2.05
N LEU A 214 -10.21 -1.85 -1.74
CA LEU A 214 -10.72 -0.83 -0.82
C LEU A 214 -12.04 -0.24 -1.32
N TRP A 215 -12.15 0.06 -2.62
CA TRP A 215 -13.39 0.57 -3.17
C TRP A 215 -14.51 -0.47 -3.04
N GLY A 216 -14.23 -1.74 -3.34
CA GLY A 216 -15.21 -2.82 -3.23
C GLY A 216 -15.69 -3.03 -1.79
N LEU A 217 -14.81 -2.84 -0.81
CA LEU A 217 -15.16 -2.83 0.62
C LEU A 217 -16.15 -1.70 0.93
N VAL A 218 -15.81 -0.46 0.56
CA VAL A 218 -16.58 0.73 0.97
C VAL A 218 -17.86 0.91 0.15
N ALA A 219 -17.78 0.72 -1.17
CA ALA A 219 -18.90 0.97 -2.08
C ALA A 219 -19.85 -0.22 -2.21
N GLU A 220 -19.35 -1.45 -2.06
CA GLU A 220 -20.14 -2.68 -2.26
C GLU A 220 -20.31 -3.50 -0.97
N GLY A 221 -19.68 -3.11 0.14
CA GLY A 221 -19.77 -3.83 1.40
C GLY A 221 -19.00 -5.16 1.42
N LYS A 222 -17.98 -5.31 0.56
CA LYS A 222 -17.11 -6.50 0.62
C LYS A 222 -16.39 -6.59 1.98
N PRO A 223 -16.10 -7.80 2.47
CA PRO A 223 -15.41 -7.97 3.73
C PRO A 223 -14.02 -7.32 3.71
N VAL A 224 -13.60 -6.80 4.86
CA VAL A 224 -12.25 -6.29 5.07
C VAL A 224 -11.25 -7.43 4.83
N LYS A 225 -10.31 -7.24 3.90
CA LYS A 225 -9.30 -8.24 3.55
C LYS A 225 -8.15 -8.30 4.55
N THR A 226 -7.71 -7.15 5.04
CA THR A 226 -6.63 -6.99 6.02
C THR A 226 -7.16 -6.19 7.20
N THR A 227 -7.22 -6.82 8.37
CA THR A 227 -7.83 -6.30 9.59
C THR A 227 -6.77 -5.77 10.56
N VAL A 228 -7.22 -5.09 11.61
CA VAL A 228 -6.35 -4.70 12.74
C VAL A 228 -5.69 -5.91 13.40
N GLN A 229 -6.35 -7.07 13.40
CA GLN A 229 -5.78 -8.29 13.96
C GLN A 229 -4.58 -8.79 13.15
N ASP A 230 -4.63 -8.64 11.82
CA ASP A 230 -3.50 -8.99 10.95
C ASP A 230 -2.33 -8.03 11.21
N ALA A 231 -2.60 -6.73 11.38
CA ALA A 231 -1.57 -5.75 11.75
C ALA A 231 -0.92 -6.04 13.12
N LEU A 232 -1.67 -6.60 14.09
CA LEU A 232 -1.09 -7.05 15.37
C LEU A 232 -0.12 -8.22 15.18
N GLN A 233 -0.43 -9.16 14.28
CA GLN A 233 0.47 -10.28 13.96
C GLN A 233 1.75 -9.79 13.29
N ASP A 234 1.68 -8.76 12.44
CA ASP A 234 2.86 -8.13 11.86
C ASP A 234 3.76 -7.56 12.96
N LEU A 235 3.20 -6.85 13.94
CA LEU A 235 3.93 -6.29 15.07
C LEU A 235 4.59 -7.37 15.95
N ASP A 236 3.96 -8.53 16.10
CA ASP A 236 4.56 -9.66 16.82
C ASP A 236 5.82 -10.17 16.09
N ILE A 237 5.76 -10.32 14.76
CA ILE A 237 6.90 -10.73 13.94
C ILE A 237 8.03 -9.69 14.01
N PHE A 238 7.70 -8.39 13.91
CA PHE A 238 8.67 -7.32 14.08
C PHE A 238 9.31 -7.34 15.47
N THR A 239 8.51 -7.52 16.51
CA THR A 239 8.99 -7.60 17.90
C THR A 239 9.95 -8.77 18.07
N MET A 240 9.62 -9.96 17.53
CA MET A 240 10.50 -11.13 17.55
C MET A 240 11.84 -10.85 16.88
N ALA A 241 11.82 -10.24 15.69
CA ALA A 241 13.03 -9.86 14.99
C ALA A 241 13.88 -8.87 15.81
N MET A 242 13.26 -7.83 16.35
CA MET A 242 13.95 -6.79 17.13
C MET A 242 14.51 -7.32 18.45
N GLN A 243 13.80 -8.20 19.15
CA GLN A 243 14.31 -8.87 20.35
C GLN A 243 15.54 -9.71 20.06
N HIS A 244 15.59 -10.43 18.93
CA HIS A 244 16.79 -11.18 18.56
C HIS A 244 17.98 -10.25 18.34
N TYR A 245 17.78 -9.12 17.67
CA TYR A 245 18.86 -8.18 17.36
C TYR A 245 19.36 -7.36 18.56
N TYR A 246 18.46 -6.94 19.46
CA TYR A 246 18.78 -5.98 20.53
C TYR A 246 18.65 -6.55 21.94
N GLY A 247 18.02 -7.72 22.10
CA GLY A 247 17.78 -8.40 23.39
C GLY A 247 18.92 -9.34 23.83
N SER A 248 20.04 -9.37 23.11
CA SER A 248 21.24 -10.13 23.47
C SER A 248 22.23 -9.31 24.33
N LYS A 249 21.73 -8.56 25.32
CA LYS A 249 22.55 -7.92 26.36
C LYS A 249 22.07 -8.30 27.75
#